data_AF-A0A9W8YDM9-F1
#
_entry.id   AF-A0A9W8YDM9-F1
#
_cell.length_a   1.000
_cell.length_b   1.000
_cell.length_c   1.000
_cell.angle_alpha   90.00
_cell.angle_beta   90.00
_cell.angle_gamma   90.00
#
_symmetry.space_group_name_H-M   'P 1'
#
loop_
_entity.id
_entity.type
_entity.pdbx_description
1 polymer ?
#
loop_
_entity_poly.entity_id
_entity_poly.type
_entity_poly.pdbx_seq_one_letter_code
_entity_poly.pdbx_strand_id
1 'polypeptide(L)'
;MQRLVEMRGGFRNLMKEAPHLAPTLVIYTLPSWDQIDITTYPEKTIEDVMDTYSFIFPYILCPPELFRELLRTNHLRQKASAPMMLCEIEPEHVLEAHDLLARIEAFVPEDWAQPGQYYDEWLLIGTMYQSALAIYCTMSMQSLTILPNTLEMNSMRSIHGDRLLTSLRASAKLPRVMKFIVWPLVVAGVEALYRDEATRNCIESILTDQSRIQGTSSPLKARAVLRRYWQKGVPGWDECFDRPYVFII
;
A
#
# COMPACT_ATOMS: atom_id res chain seq x y z
N MET A 1 -2.53 14.90 15.85
CA MET A 1 -1.08 15.10 15.70
C MET A 1 -0.74 16.22 14.70
N GLN A 2 -1.50 16.37 13.62
CA GLN A 2 -1.35 17.46 12.63
C GLN A 2 -1.14 18.86 13.25
N ARG A 3 -2.03 19.31 14.14
CA ARG A 3 -1.87 20.59 14.85
C ARG A 3 -0.55 20.71 15.63
N LEU A 4 -0.02 19.60 16.16
CA LEU A 4 1.29 19.59 16.84
C LEU A 4 2.44 19.77 15.84
N VAL A 5 2.35 19.16 14.65
CA VAL A 5 3.32 19.34 13.57
C VAL A 5 3.29 20.77 13.04
N GLU A 6 2.10 21.33 12.84
CA GLU A 6 1.92 22.73 12.40
C GLU A 6 2.44 23.73 13.44
N MET A 7 2.14 23.53 14.73
CA MET A 7 2.67 24.37 15.82
C MET A 7 4.21 24.32 15.94
N ARG A 8 4.85 23.31 15.35
CA ARG A 8 6.31 23.14 15.29
C ARG A 8 6.92 23.65 13.99
N GLY A 9 6.18 24.43 13.22
CA GLY A 9 6.64 24.99 11.95
C GLY A 9 6.63 24.00 10.78
N GLY A 10 5.84 22.93 10.89
CA GLY A 10 5.67 21.91 9.84
C GLY A 10 6.64 20.73 9.94
N PHE A 11 6.46 19.76 9.04
CA PHE A 11 7.15 18.47 9.06
C PHE A 11 8.69 18.63 9.01
N ARG A 12 9.21 19.44 8.09
CA ARG A 12 10.67 19.70 7.97
C ARG A 12 11.28 20.32 9.22
N ASN A 13 10.61 21.26 9.88
CA ASN A 13 11.15 21.87 11.10
C ASN A 13 11.11 20.91 12.28
N LEU A 14 10.02 20.15 12.43
CA LEU A 14 9.92 19.14 13.48
C LEU A 14 11.02 18.05 13.33
N MET A 15 11.30 17.63 12.10
CA MET A 15 12.40 16.71 11.78
C MET A 15 13.78 17.27 12.15
N LYS A 16 14.01 18.57 11.96
CA LYS A 16 15.26 19.25 12.34
C LYS A 16 15.39 19.39 13.86
N GLU A 17 14.32 19.75 14.55
CA GLU A 17 14.31 19.94 16.01
C GLU A 17 14.37 18.62 16.78
N ALA A 18 13.76 17.56 16.25
CA ALA A 18 13.61 16.28 16.92
C ALA A 18 13.91 15.10 15.97
N PRO A 19 15.18 14.92 15.54
CA PRO A 19 15.55 13.89 14.57
C PRO A 19 15.28 12.46 15.05
N HIS A 20 15.24 12.23 16.37
CA HIS A 20 14.89 10.93 16.96
C HIS A 20 13.42 10.55 16.76
N LEU A 21 12.55 11.51 16.46
CA LEU A 21 11.14 11.26 16.11
C LEU A 21 10.96 10.92 14.63
N ALA A 22 12.00 11.02 13.81
CA ALA A 22 11.93 10.84 12.36
C ALA A 22 11.25 9.52 11.95
N PRO A 23 11.65 8.33 12.49
CA PRO A 23 11.01 7.09 12.09
C PRO A 23 9.51 7.08 12.43
N THR A 24 9.13 7.60 13.59
CA THR A 24 7.73 7.69 14.02
C THR A 24 6.92 8.64 13.14
N LEU A 25 7.50 9.77 12.75
CA LEU A 25 6.86 10.76 11.88
C LEU A 25 6.64 10.20 10.48
N VAL A 26 7.62 9.47 9.94
CA VAL A 26 7.46 8.80 8.65
C VAL A 26 6.43 7.67 8.73
N ILE A 27 6.45 6.85 9.79
CA ILE A 27 5.42 5.83 10.00
C ILE A 27 4.02 6.44 10.07
N TYR A 28 3.92 7.62 10.69
CA TYR A 28 2.66 8.35 10.81
C TYR A 28 2.13 8.86 9.46
N THR A 29 2.97 9.14 8.45
CA THR A 29 2.49 9.56 7.12
C THR A 29 1.96 8.43 6.24
N LEU A 30 2.12 7.15 6.65
CA LEU A 30 1.80 5.98 5.82
C LEU A 30 0.31 5.59 5.69
N PRO A 31 -0.60 5.81 6.66
CA PRO A 31 -1.99 5.38 6.52
C PRO A 31 -2.91 6.52 6.07
N SER A 32 -3.29 6.49 4.79
CA SER A 32 -4.41 7.28 4.26
C SER A 32 -5.71 6.47 4.32
N TRP A 33 -6.61 6.87 5.22
CA TRP A 33 -8.01 6.99 4.81
C TRP A 33 -8.74 8.05 5.64
N ASP A 34 -8.27 8.37 6.85
CA ASP A 34 -8.89 9.44 7.67
C ASP A 34 -8.03 9.94 8.84
N GLN A 35 -6.72 9.62 8.89
CA GLN A 35 -5.92 9.94 10.07
C GLN A 35 -5.10 11.22 9.99
N ILE A 36 -4.89 11.81 8.82
CA ILE A 36 -4.20 13.10 8.76
C ILE A 36 -4.48 13.82 7.44
N ASP A 37 -5.05 15.01 7.56
CA ASP A 37 -5.00 16.04 6.55
C ASP A 37 -3.60 16.69 6.61
N ILE A 38 -2.53 15.96 6.27
CA ILE A 38 -1.21 16.61 6.11
C ILE A 38 -1.26 17.37 4.80
N THR A 39 -1.71 18.61 4.92
CA THR A 39 -1.33 19.77 4.12
C THR A 39 -2.11 20.07 2.85
N THR A 40 -2.58 21.31 2.87
CA THR A 40 -2.94 22.26 1.81
C THR A 40 -1.93 22.37 0.64
N TYR A 41 -0.82 21.59 0.60
CA TYR A 41 0.23 21.68 -0.44
C TYR A 41 0.93 20.31 -0.68
N PRO A 42 0.46 19.49 -1.64
CA PRO A 42 0.77 18.06 -1.67
C PRO A 42 2.09 17.64 -2.35
N GLU A 43 2.53 18.31 -3.43
CA GLU A 43 3.74 17.86 -4.16
C GLU A 43 5.03 18.08 -3.37
N LYS A 44 5.10 19.19 -2.62
CA LYS A 44 6.23 19.48 -1.74
C LYS A 44 6.31 18.47 -0.58
N THR A 45 5.17 17.94 -0.16
CA THR A 45 5.08 16.96 0.94
C THR A 45 5.57 15.57 0.53
N ILE A 46 5.36 15.14 -0.73
CA ILE A 46 5.88 13.83 -1.19
C ILE A 46 7.41 13.83 -1.19
N GLU A 47 8.05 14.86 -1.75
CA GLU A 47 9.52 14.95 -1.73
C GLU A 47 10.05 15.06 -0.29
N ASP A 48 9.38 15.82 0.57
CA ASP A 48 9.73 15.93 1.99
C ASP A 48 9.67 14.59 2.72
N VAL A 49 8.68 13.73 2.40
CA VAL A 49 8.58 12.37 2.95
C VAL A 49 9.66 11.46 2.35
N MET A 50 9.91 11.57 1.05
CA MET A 50 10.95 10.78 0.37
C MET A 50 12.37 11.10 0.86
N ASP A 51 12.67 12.37 1.17
CA ASP A 51 13.92 12.80 1.81
C ASP A 51 14.16 12.03 3.14
N THR A 52 13.07 11.67 3.82
CA THR A 52 13.09 10.97 5.11
C THR A 52 12.91 9.45 5.00
N TYR A 53 12.60 8.93 3.81
CA TYR A 53 12.33 7.51 3.61
C TYR A 53 13.54 6.63 3.94
N SER A 54 14.75 7.15 3.71
CA SER A 54 16.00 6.49 4.10
C SER A 54 16.11 6.16 5.60
N PHE A 55 15.37 6.86 6.48
CA PHE A 55 15.35 6.57 7.91
C PHE A 55 14.48 5.37 8.29
N ILE A 56 13.50 5.01 7.44
CA ILE A 56 12.61 3.86 7.67
C ILE A 56 12.91 2.68 6.76
N PHE A 57 13.70 2.87 5.71
CA PHE A 57 14.29 1.77 4.96
C PHE A 57 15.51 1.23 5.74
N PRO A 58 15.65 -0.08 5.99
CA PRO A 58 14.90 -1.20 5.43
C PRO A 58 13.75 -1.75 6.31
N TYR A 59 13.31 -1.04 7.35
CA TYR A 59 12.19 -1.49 8.20
C TYR A 59 10.88 -1.66 7.41
N ILE A 60 10.73 -0.90 6.31
CA ILE A 60 9.71 -1.08 5.29
C ILE A 60 10.44 -1.28 3.95
N LEU A 61 10.52 -2.52 3.45
CA LEU A 61 11.26 -2.87 2.22
C LEU A 61 10.49 -2.54 0.93
N CYS A 62 9.64 -1.51 0.92
CA CYS A 62 9.06 -1.03 -0.32
C CYS A 62 10.17 -0.35 -1.15
N PRO A 63 10.35 -0.68 -2.44
CA PRO A 63 11.23 0.07 -3.33
C PRO A 63 10.88 1.57 -3.30
N PRO A 64 11.86 2.50 -3.18
CA PRO A 64 11.57 3.93 -3.08
C PRO A 64 10.70 4.48 -4.22
N GLU A 65 10.90 3.97 -5.44
CA GLU A 65 10.13 4.33 -6.63
C GLU A 65 8.66 3.94 -6.47
N LEU A 66 8.39 2.71 -6.03
CA LEU A 66 7.04 2.24 -5.76
C LEU A 66 6.43 2.94 -4.55
N PHE A 67 7.23 3.24 -3.53
CA PHE A 67 6.76 3.97 -2.36
C PHE A 67 6.27 5.38 -2.73
N ARG A 68 6.96 6.05 -3.64
CA ARG A 68 6.51 7.33 -4.20
C ARG A 68 5.16 7.21 -4.91
N GLU A 69 4.96 6.16 -5.71
CA GLU A 69 3.68 5.92 -6.39
C GLU A 69 2.56 5.53 -5.41
N LEU A 70 2.88 4.85 -4.30
CA LEU A 70 1.93 4.61 -3.20
C LEU A 70 1.45 5.94 -2.59
N LEU A 71 2.36 6.86 -2.30
CA LEU A 71 2.02 8.20 -1.78
C LEU A 71 1.15 8.97 -2.78
N ARG A 72 1.50 8.94 -4.06
CA ARG A 72 0.70 9.58 -5.13
C ARG A 72 -0.70 8.97 -5.27
N THR A 73 -0.80 7.64 -5.16
CA THR A 73 -2.10 6.93 -5.17
C THR A 73 -2.97 7.39 -4.00
N ASN A 74 -2.42 7.47 -2.80
CA ASN A 74 -3.11 7.95 -1.62
C ASN A 74 -3.57 9.41 -1.77
N HIS A 75 -2.69 10.25 -2.32
CA HIS A 75 -2.98 11.65 -2.59
C HIS A 75 -4.11 11.84 -3.60
N LEU A 76 -4.08 11.11 -4.71
CA LEU A 76 -5.14 11.15 -5.71
C LEU A 76 -6.48 10.67 -5.13
N ARG A 77 -6.48 9.63 -4.29
CA ARG A 77 -7.69 9.19 -3.58
C ARG A 77 -8.25 10.30 -2.69
N GLN A 78 -7.39 11.01 -1.95
CA GLN A 78 -7.82 12.12 -1.11
C GLN A 78 -8.41 13.26 -1.96
N LYS A 79 -7.70 13.69 -3.02
CA LYS A 79 -8.18 14.70 -3.97
C LYS A 79 -9.56 14.36 -4.51
N ALA A 80 -9.74 13.13 -5.01
CA ALA A 80 -10.98 12.71 -5.65
C ALA A 80 -12.12 12.44 -4.66
N SER A 81 -11.83 12.14 -3.39
CA SER A 81 -12.87 11.93 -2.37
C SER A 81 -13.70 13.18 -2.06
N ALA A 82 -13.12 14.38 -2.21
CA ALA A 82 -13.82 15.64 -1.91
C ALA A 82 -14.80 16.07 -3.04
N PRO A 83 -14.45 16.03 -4.33
CA PRO A 83 -15.38 16.26 -5.46
C PRO A 83 -16.39 15.14 -5.69
N MET A 84 -16.12 13.90 -5.27
CA MET A 84 -17.09 12.80 -5.41
C MET A 84 -18.36 13.03 -4.56
N MET A 85 -18.26 13.78 -3.46
CA MET A 85 -19.42 14.31 -2.72
C MET A 85 -20.29 15.25 -3.57
N LEU A 86 -19.71 15.86 -4.60
CA LEU A 86 -20.36 16.77 -5.56
C LEU A 86 -20.74 16.07 -6.89
N CYS A 87 -20.48 14.76 -7.02
CA CYS A 87 -20.72 13.96 -8.24
C CYS A 87 -19.98 14.44 -9.51
N GLU A 88 -18.85 15.12 -9.35
CA GLU A 88 -18.02 15.58 -10.47
C GLU A 88 -16.72 14.75 -10.53
N ILE A 89 -16.56 13.94 -11.58
CA ILE A 89 -15.30 13.26 -11.88
C ILE A 89 -14.53 14.13 -12.86
N GLU A 90 -13.47 14.75 -12.38
CA GLU A 90 -12.61 15.58 -13.22
C GLU A 90 -11.77 14.69 -14.17
N PRO A 91 -11.75 14.97 -15.49
CA PRO A 91 -10.98 14.18 -16.45
C PRO A 91 -9.47 14.09 -16.13
N GLU A 92 -8.93 15.09 -15.43
CA GLU A 92 -7.54 15.10 -14.96
C GLU A 92 -7.24 13.99 -13.95
N HIS A 93 -8.18 13.65 -13.05
CA HIS A 93 -8.01 12.56 -12.10
C HIS A 93 -7.92 11.20 -12.80
N VAL A 94 -8.68 11.02 -13.89
CA VAL A 94 -8.66 9.80 -14.69
C VAL A 94 -7.30 9.64 -15.38
N LEU A 95 -6.78 10.73 -15.97
CA LEU A 95 -5.46 10.74 -16.59
C LEU A 95 -4.35 10.47 -15.57
N GLU A 96 -4.39 11.14 -14.40
CA GLU A 96 -3.44 10.95 -13.31
C GLU A 96 -3.44 9.49 -12.80
N ALA A 97 -4.60 8.84 -12.71
CA ALA A 97 -4.73 7.43 -12.35
C ALA A 97 -4.11 6.47 -13.38
N HIS A 98 -4.30 6.73 -14.68
CA HIS A 98 -3.67 5.94 -15.73
C HIS A 98 -2.15 6.12 -15.75
N ASP A 99 -1.66 7.35 -15.56
CA ASP A 99 -0.23 7.64 -15.47
C ASP A 99 0.42 6.97 -14.24
N LEU A 100 -0.30 6.91 -13.11
CA LEU A 100 0.13 6.16 -11.92
C LEU A 100 0.34 4.69 -12.24
N LEU A 101 -0.65 4.03 -12.85
CA LEU A 101 -0.54 2.62 -13.25
C LEU A 101 0.61 2.41 -14.24
N ALA A 102 0.76 3.28 -15.23
CA ALA A 102 1.85 3.19 -16.20
C ALA A 102 3.23 3.25 -15.53
N ARG A 103 3.42 4.13 -14.52
CA ARG A 103 4.68 4.20 -13.75
C ARG A 103 4.91 2.98 -12.86
N ILE A 104 3.85 2.42 -12.27
CA ILE A 104 3.94 1.18 -11.48
C ILE A 104 4.34 0.01 -12.38
N GLU A 105 3.76 -0.10 -13.57
CA GLU A 105 4.10 -1.15 -14.54
C GLU A 105 5.51 -0.98 -15.12
N ALA A 106 5.96 0.26 -15.32
CA ALA A 106 7.29 0.56 -15.81
C ALA A 106 8.41 0.27 -14.79
N PHE A 107 8.08 0.03 -13.53
CA PHE A 107 9.06 -0.40 -12.53
C PHE A 107 9.62 -1.78 -12.90
N VAL A 108 10.95 -1.92 -12.88
CA VAL A 108 11.65 -3.17 -13.21
C VAL A 108 12.27 -3.73 -11.93
N PRO A 109 11.66 -4.77 -11.31
CA PRO A 109 12.17 -5.36 -10.07
C PRO A 109 13.62 -5.87 -10.17
N GLU A 110 14.02 -6.37 -11.34
CA GLU A 110 15.36 -6.88 -11.63
C GLU A 110 16.42 -5.78 -11.53
N ASP A 111 16.11 -4.57 -12.04
CA ASP A 111 16.99 -3.41 -11.96
C ASP A 111 17.08 -2.91 -10.52
N TRP A 112 15.98 -2.95 -9.77
CA TRP A 112 15.99 -2.55 -8.36
C TRP A 112 16.78 -3.53 -7.46
N ALA A 113 16.64 -4.83 -7.69
CA ALA A 113 17.20 -5.86 -6.82
C ALA A 113 18.74 -5.84 -6.76
N GLN A 114 19.39 -5.39 -7.84
CA GLN A 114 20.84 -5.31 -8.06
C GLN A 114 21.58 -6.66 -7.87
N PRO A 115 22.53 -7.05 -8.75
CA PRO A 115 23.23 -8.32 -8.61
C PRO A 115 23.96 -8.46 -7.27
N GLY A 116 23.78 -9.59 -6.58
CA GLY A 116 24.43 -9.82 -5.28
C GLY A 116 23.94 -11.07 -4.55
N GLN A 117 24.48 -11.30 -3.35
CA GLN A 117 24.21 -12.49 -2.53
C GLN A 117 22.72 -12.72 -2.22
N TYR A 118 21.91 -11.66 -2.20
CA TYR A 118 20.49 -11.71 -1.87
C TYR A 118 19.59 -11.33 -3.05
N TYR A 119 20.11 -11.39 -4.28
CA TYR A 119 19.39 -10.95 -5.49
C TYR A 119 17.97 -11.52 -5.57
N ASP A 120 17.79 -12.84 -5.37
CA ASP A 120 16.47 -13.49 -5.46
C ASP A 120 15.49 -12.99 -4.38
N GLU A 121 15.98 -12.68 -3.17
CA GLU A 121 15.15 -12.15 -2.08
C GLU A 121 14.69 -10.72 -2.41
N TRP A 122 15.59 -9.88 -2.91
CA TRP A 122 15.27 -8.53 -3.35
C TRP A 122 14.33 -8.53 -4.55
N LEU A 123 14.59 -9.36 -5.57
CA LEU A 123 13.71 -9.52 -6.73
C LEU A 123 12.29 -9.93 -6.32
N LEU A 124 12.18 -10.85 -5.37
CA LEU A 124 10.91 -11.30 -4.83
C LEU A 124 10.16 -10.17 -4.12
N ILE A 125 10.86 -9.37 -3.31
CA ILE A 125 10.28 -8.21 -2.63
C ILE A 125 9.78 -7.17 -3.63
N GLY A 126 10.62 -6.77 -4.59
CA GLY A 126 10.26 -5.78 -5.61
C GLY A 126 9.04 -6.22 -6.41
N THR A 127 9.00 -7.50 -6.79
CA THR A 127 7.86 -8.12 -7.48
C THR A 127 6.57 -8.09 -6.65
N MET A 128 6.64 -8.41 -5.35
CA MET A 128 5.47 -8.37 -4.46
C MET A 128 4.93 -6.95 -4.33
N TYR A 129 5.81 -5.97 -4.07
CA TYR A 129 5.39 -4.58 -3.91
C TYR A 129 4.84 -3.98 -5.20
N GLN A 130 5.42 -4.28 -6.36
CA GLN A 130 4.89 -3.84 -7.65
C GLN A 130 3.46 -4.35 -7.86
N SER A 131 3.29 -5.67 -7.70
CA SER A 131 1.99 -6.31 -7.93
C SER A 131 0.93 -5.85 -6.93
N ALA A 132 1.31 -5.73 -5.65
CA ALA A 132 0.41 -5.21 -4.63
C ALA A 132 0.02 -3.74 -4.90
N LEU A 133 0.96 -2.90 -5.33
CA LEU A 133 0.65 -1.51 -5.63
C LEU A 133 -0.24 -1.36 -6.86
N ALA A 134 -0.04 -2.16 -7.92
CA ALA A 134 -0.92 -2.16 -9.08
C ALA A 134 -2.37 -2.56 -8.72
N ILE A 135 -2.54 -3.60 -7.89
CA ILE A 135 -3.84 -4.02 -7.36
C ILE A 135 -4.47 -2.92 -6.52
N TYR A 136 -3.72 -2.37 -5.56
CA TYR A 136 -4.19 -1.30 -4.69
C TYR A 136 -4.64 -0.10 -5.51
N CYS A 137 -3.80 0.42 -6.40
CA CYS A 137 -4.10 1.55 -7.26
C CYS A 137 -5.39 1.28 -8.07
N THR A 138 -5.49 0.13 -8.74
CA THR A 138 -6.66 -0.22 -9.55
C THR A 138 -7.95 -0.27 -8.71
N MET A 139 -7.97 -1.08 -7.64
CA MET A 139 -9.18 -1.28 -6.83
C MET A 139 -9.60 -0.01 -6.08
N SER A 140 -8.63 0.76 -5.63
CA SER A 140 -8.85 1.98 -4.87
C SER A 140 -9.41 3.10 -5.76
N MET A 141 -8.92 3.26 -6.99
CA MET A 141 -9.46 4.22 -7.94
C MET A 141 -10.82 3.79 -8.51
N GLN A 142 -11.04 2.47 -8.70
CA GLN A 142 -12.34 1.91 -9.09
C GLN A 142 -13.43 2.14 -8.03
N SER A 143 -13.07 2.10 -6.74
CA SER A 143 -14.00 2.39 -5.64
C SER A 143 -14.46 3.85 -5.65
N LEU A 144 -13.61 4.75 -6.14
CA LEU A 144 -13.93 6.17 -6.35
C LEU A 144 -14.47 6.48 -7.76
N THR A 145 -14.76 5.46 -8.56
CA THR A 145 -15.23 5.58 -9.97
C THR A 145 -14.29 6.34 -10.92
N ILE A 146 -13.06 6.63 -10.51
CA ILE A 146 -12.03 7.32 -11.32
C ILE A 146 -11.55 6.39 -12.43
N LEU A 147 -11.20 5.15 -12.07
CA LEU A 147 -10.90 4.12 -13.05
C LEU A 147 -12.13 3.28 -13.35
N PRO A 148 -12.37 2.92 -14.61
CA PRO A 148 -13.54 2.14 -14.98
C PRO A 148 -13.41 0.67 -14.55
N ASN A 149 -14.55 0.04 -14.29
CA ASN A 149 -14.65 -1.39 -13.99
C ASN A 149 -14.77 -2.23 -15.27
N THR A 150 -13.83 -2.07 -16.22
CA THR A 150 -13.84 -2.82 -17.49
C THR A 150 -13.20 -4.21 -17.36
N LEU A 151 -13.44 -5.06 -18.36
CA LEU A 151 -12.84 -6.40 -18.41
C LEU A 151 -11.32 -6.35 -18.47
N GLU A 152 -10.76 -5.39 -19.21
CA GLU A 152 -9.32 -5.20 -19.37
C GLU A 152 -8.67 -4.85 -18.02
N MET A 153 -9.22 -3.86 -17.30
CA MET A 153 -8.70 -3.46 -15.99
C MET A 153 -8.81 -4.58 -14.96
N ASN A 154 -9.92 -5.31 -14.96
CA ASN A 154 -10.12 -6.46 -14.09
C ASN A 154 -9.15 -7.61 -14.43
N SER A 155 -8.83 -7.81 -15.71
CA SER A 155 -7.86 -8.81 -16.15
C SER A 155 -6.45 -8.44 -15.70
N MET A 156 -6.06 -7.17 -15.84
CA MET A 156 -4.77 -6.66 -15.33
C MET A 156 -4.67 -6.85 -13.81
N ARG A 157 -5.69 -6.47 -13.05
CA ARG A 157 -5.75 -6.74 -11.60
C ARG A 157 -5.56 -8.22 -11.30
N SER A 158 -6.23 -9.11 -12.05
CA SER A 158 -6.09 -10.56 -11.85
C SER A 158 -4.67 -11.05 -12.13
N ILE A 159 -4.00 -10.56 -13.17
CA ILE A 159 -2.61 -10.91 -13.51
C ILE A 159 -1.67 -10.53 -12.36
N HIS A 160 -1.81 -9.31 -11.81
CA HIS A 160 -1.05 -8.92 -10.63
C HIS A 160 -1.41 -9.75 -9.39
N GLY A 161 -2.69 -10.11 -9.23
CA GLY A 161 -3.15 -11.00 -8.16
C GLY A 161 -2.45 -12.37 -8.21
N ASP A 162 -2.37 -12.98 -9.40
CA ASP A 162 -1.70 -14.27 -9.59
C ASP A 162 -0.19 -14.17 -9.31
N ARG A 163 0.45 -13.10 -9.81
CA ARG A 163 1.87 -12.81 -9.55
C ARG A 163 2.12 -12.62 -8.05
N LEU A 164 1.32 -11.81 -7.38
CA LEU A 164 1.42 -11.53 -5.95
C LEU A 164 1.24 -12.79 -5.10
N LEU A 165 0.22 -13.60 -5.37
CA LEU A 165 -0.03 -14.85 -4.65
C LEU A 165 1.12 -15.84 -4.83
N THR A 166 1.67 -15.94 -6.03
CA THR A 166 2.83 -16.78 -6.33
C THR A 166 4.04 -16.32 -5.52
N SER A 167 4.33 -15.02 -5.51
CA SER A 167 5.43 -14.45 -4.75
C SER A 167 5.26 -14.56 -3.23
N LEU A 168 4.04 -14.39 -2.71
CA LEU A 168 3.73 -14.59 -1.28
C LEU A 168 3.93 -16.05 -0.84
N ARG A 169 3.58 -17.01 -1.69
CA ARG A 169 3.84 -18.44 -1.41
C ARG A 169 5.33 -18.76 -1.44
N ALA A 170 6.10 -18.14 -2.35
CA ALA A 170 7.55 -18.28 -2.39
C ALA A 170 8.22 -17.68 -1.14
N SER A 171 7.75 -16.51 -0.69
CA SER A 171 8.32 -15.83 0.48
C SER A 171 8.05 -16.56 1.80
N ALA A 172 7.02 -17.39 1.89
CA ALA A 172 6.73 -18.22 3.07
C ALA A 172 7.90 -19.11 3.52
N LYS A 173 8.81 -19.46 2.60
CA LYS A 173 10.01 -20.26 2.87
C LYS A 173 11.23 -19.42 3.32
N LEU A 174 11.11 -18.10 3.32
CA LEU A 174 12.20 -17.15 3.51
C LEU A 174 11.91 -16.25 4.73
N PRO A 175 12.39 -16.63 5.94
CA PRO A 175 12.09 -15.90 7.18
C PRO A 175 12.49 -14.42 7.17
N ARG A 176 13.51 -14.06 6.38
CA ARG A 176 13.94 -12.66 6.19
C ARG A 176 12.89 -11.85 5.45
N VAL A 177 12.48 -12.34 4.29
CA VAL A 177 11.47 -11.68 3.43
C VAL A 177 10.13 -11.59 4.14
N MET A 178 9.75 -12.63 4.88
CA MET A 178 8.48 -12.67 5.61
C MET A 178 8.25 -11.46 6.52
N LYS A 179 9.29 -10.80 7.03
CA LYS A 179 9.09 -9.61 7.89
C LYS A 179 8.52 -8.40 7.17
N PHE A 180 8.51 -8.41 5.83
CA PHE A 180 8.20 -7.23 5.01
C PHE A 180 6.96 -7.43 4.14
N ILE A 181 6.20 -8.51 4.33
CA ILE A 181 5.08 -8.85 3.44
C ILE A 181 3.71 -8.43 3.96
N VAL A 182 3.60 -7.81 5.15
CA VAL A 182 2.28 -7.55 5.76
C VAL A 182 1.40 -6.67 4.87
N TRP A 183 1.92 -5.59 4.30
CA TRP A 183 1.13 -4.75 3.40
C TRP A 183 0.76 -5.46 2.08
N PRO A 184 1.70 -6.08 1.33
CA PRO A 184 1.34 -6.90 0.17
C PRO A 184 0.33 -8.02 0.47
N LEU A 185 0.43 -8.65 1.65
CA LEU A 185 -0.47 -9.72 2.09
C LEU A 185 -1.88 -9.20 2.39
N VAL A 186 -2.01 -8.00 2.96
CA VAL A 186 -3.30 -7.32 3.14
C VAL A 186 -3.93 -7.05 1.77
N VAL A 187 -3.19 -6.50 0.82
CA VAL A 187 -3.67 -6.22 -0.54
C VAL A 187 -4.13 -7.51 -1.23
N ALA A 188 -3.33 -8.59 -1.15
CA ALA A 188 -3.73 -9.91 -1.66
C ALA A 188 -5.02 -10.40 -0.99
N GLY A 189 -5.21 -10.12 0.30
CA GLY A 189 -6.44 -10.43 1.02
C GLY A 189 -7.67 -9.73 0.47
N VAL A 190 -7.55 -8.46 0.09
CA VAL A 190 -8.66 -7.72 -0.54
C VAL A 190 -8.98 -8.29 -1.93
N GLU A 191 -7.95 -8.58 -2.71
CA GLU A 191 -8.10 -9.19 -4.04
C GLU A 191 -8.68 -10.61 -3.97
N ALA A 192 -8.40 -11.37 -2.90
CA ALA A 192 -8.86 -12.74 -2.73
C ALA A 192 -10.40 -12.90 -2.63
N LEU A 193 -11.17 -11.80 -2.51
CA LEU A 193 -12.62 -11.87 -2.67
C LEU A 193 -13.03 -12.34 -4.07
N TYR A 194 -12.24 -12.00 -5.10
CA TYR A 194 -12.46 -12.47 -6.47
C TYR A 194 -11.94 -13.90 -6.72
N ARG A 195 -11.36 -14.53 -5.69
CA ARG A 195 -10.74 -15.86 -5.74
C ARG A 195 -11.55 -16.87 -4.92
N ASP A 196 -11.08 -18.11 -4.98
CA ASP A 196 -11.65 -19.25 -4.25
C ASP A 196 -11.37 -19.22 -2.74
N GLU A 197 -12.09 -20.06 -2.00
CA GLU A 197 -11.96 -20.19 -0.55
C GLU A 197 -10.55 -20.67 -0.15
N ALA A 198 -9.92 -21.54 -0.95
CA ALA A 198 -8.58 -22.03 -0.70
C ALA A 198 -7.54 -20.88 -0.68
N THR A 199 -7.67 -19.91 -1.59
CA THR A 199 -6.81 -18.72 -1.60
C THR A 199 -7.00 -17.87 -0.34
N ARG A 200 -8.24 -17.68 0.10
CA ARG A 200 -8.54 -16.93 1.34
C ARG A 200 -7.95 -17.63 2.57
N ASN A 201 -8.14 -18.94 2.69
CA ASN A 201 -7.57 -19.75 3.76
C ASN A 201 -6.04 -19.71 3.79
N CYS A 202 -5.40 -19.72 2.62
CA CYS A 202 -3.96 -19.55 2.49
C CYS A 202 -3.49 -18.20 3.07
N ILE A 203 -4.16 -17.09 2.71
CA ILE A 203 -3.84 -15.75 3.22
C ILE A 203 -4.02 -15.66 4.73
N GLU A 204 -5.09 -16.24 5.28
CA GLU A 204 -5.30 -16.29 6.74
C GLU A 204 -4.19 -17.03 7.48
N SER A 205 -3.73 -18.16 6.91
CA SER A 205 -2.63 -18.93 7.49
C SER A 205 -1.37 -18.07 7.54
N ILE A 206 -1.02 -17.42 6.42
CA ILE A 206 0.17 -16.56 6.36
C ILE A 206 0.05 -15.41 7.36
N LEU A 207 -1.10 -14.74 7.48
CA LEU A 207 -1.30 -13.66 8.47
C LEU A 207 -1.17 -14.16 9.92
N THR A 208 -1.60 -15.39 10.19
CA THR A 208 -1.47 -16.01 11.52
C THR A 208 -0.01 -16.28 11.86
N ASP A 209 0.74 -16.82 10.90
CA ASP A 209 2.16 -17.11 11.07
C ASP A 209 2.97 -15.81 11.18
N GLN A 210 2.62 -14.79 10.42
CA GLN A 210 3.21 -13.44 10.51
C GLN A 210 3.08 -12.86 11.92
N SER A 211 1.90 -12.94 12.54
CA SER A 211 1.71 -12.47 13.91
C SER A 211 2.60 -13.21 14.91
N ARG A 212 2.78 -14.52 14.74
CA ARG A 212 3.66 -15.33 15.60
C ARG A 212 5.14 -14.97 15.42
N ILE A 213 5.57 -14.79 14.16
CA ILE A 213 6.97 -14.47 13.83
C ILE A 213 7.35 -13.07 14.31
N GLN A 214 6.45 -12.10 14.17
CA GLN A 214 6.71 -10.70 14.51
C GLN A 214 6.40 -10.36 15.97
N GLY A 215 5.61 -11.19 16.65
CA GLY A 215 5.15 -10.91 18.00
C GLY A 215 4.16 -9.74 18.10
N THR A 216 3.52 -9.35 16.99
CA THR A 216 2.57 -8.23 16.95
C THR A 216 1.15 -8.71 16.66
N SER A 217 0.15 -7.97 17.14
CA SER A 217 -1.27 -8.25 16.86
C SER A 217 -1.73 -7.73 15.50
N SER A 218 -0.89 -6.95 14.80
CA SER A 218 -1.24 -6.25 13.56
C SER A 218 -1.70 -7.20 12.44
N PRO A 219 -1.00 -8.31 12.14
CA PRO A 219 -1.48 -9.29 11.16
C PRO A 219 -2.81 -9.98 11.56
N LEU A 220 -3.07 -10.17 12.86
CA LEU A 220 -4.35 -10.73 13.32
C LEU A 220 -5.51 -9.75 13.16
N LYS A 221 -5.25 -8.45 13.34
CA LYS A 221 -6.24 -7.39 13.05
C LYS A 221 -6.57 -7.37 11.56
N ALA A 222 -5.56 -7.42 10.69
CA ALA A 222 -5.75 -7.52 9.25
C ALA A 222 -6.60 -8.76 8.89
N ARG A 223 -6.27 -9.92 9.44
CA ARG A 223 -7.03 -11.16 9.26
C ARG A 223 -8.51 -11.00 9.66
N ALA A 224 -8.79 -10.34 10.78
CA ALA A 224 -10.16 -10.11 11.24
C ALA A 224 -10.95 -9.14 10.33
N VAL A 225 -10.29 -8.15 9.74
CA VAL A 225 -10.90 -7.25 8.74
C VAL A 225 -11.24 -8.04 7.48
N LEU A 226 -10.27 -8.77 6.93
CA LEU A 226 -10.44 -9.57 5.72
C LEU A 226 -11.54 -10.63 5.86
N ARG A 227 -11.62 -11.34 6.99
CA ARG A 227 -12.70 -12.29 7.26
C ARG A 227 -14.09 -11.67 7.15
N ARG A 228 -14.28 -10.49 7.78
CA ARG A 228 -15.56 -9.77 7.74
C ARG A 228 -15.89 -9.33 6.32
N TYR A 229 -14.90 -8.83 5.59
CA TYR A 229 -15.05 -8.45 4.19
C TYR A 229 -15.44 -9.65 3.31
N TRP A 230 -14.78 -10.79 3.46
CA TRP A 230 -15.11 -12.01 2.70
C TRP A 230 -16.50 -12.56 3.01
N GLN A 231 -16.96 -12.44 4.25
CA GLN A 231 -18.31 -12.80 4.64
C GLN A 231 -19.37 -11.85 4.05
N LYS A 232 -19.04 -10.56 3.90
CA LYS A 232 -19.92 -9.56 3.27
C LYS A 232 -20.14 -9.89 1.79
N GLY A 233 -19.12 -10.40 1.10
CA GLY A 233 -19.23 -10.83 -0.31
C GLY A 233 -19.33 -9.70 -1.33
N VAL A 234 -19.27 -8.43 -0.88
CA VAL A 234 -19.35 -7.26 -1.75
C VAL A 234 -17.94 -6.82 -2.12
N PRO A 235 -17.56 -6.81 -3.41
CA PRO A 235 -16.23 -6.44 -3.85
C PRO A 235 -15.99 -4.93 -3.84
N GLY A 236 -14.77 -4.53 -3.48
CA GLY A 236 -14.31 -3.15 -3.54
C GLY A 236 -13.23 -2.88 -2.50
N TRP A 237 -12.35 -1.92 -2.78
CA TRP A 237 -11.33 -1.54 -1.80
C TRP A 237 -11.98 -0.91 -0.56
N ASP A 238 -12.87 0.05 -0.78
CA ASP A 238 -13.59 0.77 0.28
C ASP A 238 -14.70 -0.09 0.93
N GLU A 239 -15.03 -1.25 0.35
CA GLU A 239 -15.92 -2.24 0.96
C GLU A 239 -15.21 -3.10 2.01
N CYS A 240 -13.89 -3.24 1.90
CA CYS A 240 -13.05 -3.99 2.84
C CYS A 240 -12.70 -3.19 4.08
N PHE A 241 -12.44 -1.90 3.92
CA PHE A 241 -12.06 -1.02 5.02
C PHE A 241 -13.25 -0.11 5.30
N ASP A 242 -13.80 -0.18 6.50
CA ASP A 242 -14.93 0.63 7.00
C ASP A 242 -14.48 1.80 7.88
N ARG A 243 -13.18 1.84 8.21
CA ARG A 243 -12.50 2.86 9.01
C ARG A 243 -11.01 2.84 8.68
N PRO A 244 -10.22 3.84 9.12
CA PRO A 244 -8.78 3.80 8.98
C PRO A 244 -8.19 2.60 9.73
N TYR A 245 -7.44 1.78 8.99
CA TYR A 245 -6.63 0.73 9.57
C TYR A 245 -5.17 1.00 9.31
N VAL A 246 -4.37 0.78 10.34
CA VAL A 246 -2.92 0.90 10.27
C VAL A 246 -2.33 -0.45 10.61
N PHE A 247 -1.73 -1.10 9.61
CA PHE A 247 -1.07 -2.40 9.76
C PHE A 247 0.45 -2.19 9.73
N ILE A 248 1.00 -1.66 10.83
CA ILE A 248 2.45 -1.53 11.02
C ILE A 248 2.96 -2.73 11.83
N ILE A 249 4.23 -3.06 11.64
CA ILE A 249 4.99 -4.05 12.42
C ILE A 249 5.96 -3.29 13.30
#